data_AF-A0A544WY07-F1
#
_entry.id   AF-A0A544WY07-F1
#
_cell.length_a   1.000
_cell.length_b   1.000
_cell.length_c   1.000
_cell.angle_alpha   90.00
_cell.angle_beta   90.00
_cell.angle_gamma   90.00
#
_symmetry.space_group_name_H-M   'P 1'
#
loop_
_entity.id
_entity.type
_entity.pdbx_description
1 polymer ?
#
loop_
_entity_poly.entity_id
_entity_poly.type
_entity_poly.pdbx_seq_one_letter_code
_entity_poly.pdbx_strand_id
1 'polypeptide(L)' 'SYIAPTEDVQAKQVEQNAELKVWVEAVKAAKGRTSDNLGTKYPKISEPMWKAMQAAMSGSQSPQEALTAAQATAASA' A
#
# COMPACT_ATOMS: atom_id res chain seq x y z
N SER A 1 9.48 14.43 4.11
CA SER A 1 10.54 14.37 3.10
C SER A 1 10.37 13.13 2.24
N TYR A 2 10.79 13.18 0.97
CA TYR A 2 10.88 11.98 0.12
C TYR A 2 12.03 11.08 0.61
N ILE A 3 11.81 9.76 0.66
CA ILE A 3 12.85 8.78 0.97
C ILE A 3 13.37 8.20 -0.35
N ALA A 4 14.67 8.28 -0.54
CA ALA A 4 15.30 7.83 -1.78
C ALA A 4 15.15 6.33 -2.01
N PRO A 5 15.16 5.86 -3.27
CA PRO A 5 14.92 4.46 -3.60
C PRO A 5 16.16 3.57 -3.41
N THR A 6 17.35 4.14 -3.18
CA THR A 6 18.60 3.41 -3.00
C THR A 6 19.12 3.52 -1.58
N GLU A 7 19.70 2.43 -1.08
CA GLU A 7 20.21 2.37 0.29
C GLU A 7 21.32 3.40 0.56
N ASP A 8 22.21 3.63 -0.41
CA ASP A 8 23.29 4.62 -0.30
C ASP A 8 22.78 6.03 -0.05
N VAL A 9 21.67 6.41 -0.70
CA VAL A 9 21.08 7.74 -0.52
C VAL A 9 20.27 7.78 0.77
N GLN A 10 19.58 6.70 1.13
CA GLN A 10 18.89 6.60 2.42
C GLN A 10 19.85 6.75 3.61
N ALA A 11 21.05 6.16 3.54
CA ALA A 11 22.07 6.30 4.58
C ALA A 11 22.45 7.78 4.79
N LYS A 12 22.74 8.50 3.70
CA LYS A 12 23.03 9.94 3.73
C LYS A 12 21.85 10.76 4.27
N GLN A 13 20.61 10.37 3.94
CA GLN A 13 19.41 11.03 4.46
C GLN A 13 19.28 10.86 5.99
N VAL A 14 19.58 9.68 6.52
CA VAL A 14 19.54 9.41 7.97
C VAL A 14 20.68 10.11 8.70
N GLU A 15 21.89 10.19 8.11
CA GLU A 15 23.00 10.98 8.65
C GLU A 15 22.64 12.47 8.77
N GLN A 16 21.94 13.03 7.78
CA GLN A 16 21.50 14.42 7.78
C GLN A 16 20.30 14.67 8.71
N ASN A 17 19.42 13.68 8.84
CA ASN A 17 18.27 13.74 9.75
C ASN A 17 17.93 12.35 10.29
N ALA A 18 18.30 12.09 11.55
CA ALA A 18 18.08 10.82 12.21
C ALA A 18 16.59 10.43 12.33
N GLU A 19 15.67 11.40 12.33
CA GLU A 19 14.21 11.14 12.35
C GLU A 19 13.72 10.44 11.07
N LEU A 20 14.50 10.47 9.99
CA LEU A 20 14.15 9.77 8.75
C LEU A 20 14.33 8.25 8.85
N LYS A 21 14.98 7.73 9.90
CA LYS A 21 15.22 6.29 10.07
C LYS A 21 13.93 5.47 10.03
N VAL A 22 12.88 5.92 10.72
CA VAL A 22 11.58 5.21 10.74
C VAL A 22 10.94 5.14 9.35
N TRP A 23 11.13 6.17 8.52
CA TRP A 23 10.60 6.23 7.17
C TRP A 23 11.41 5.37 6.20
N VAL A 24 12.74 5.31 6.37
CA VAL A 24 13.60 4.38 5.63
C VAL A 24 13.18 2.94 5.89
N GLU A 25 13.00 2.57 7.16
CA GLU A 25 12.53 1.23 7.54
C GLU A 25 11.16 0.92 6.96
N ALA A 26 10.21 1.88 7.02
CA ALA A 26 8.88 1.72 6.43
C ALA A 26 8.91 1.52 4.91
N VAL A 27 9.75 2.27 4.19
CA VAL A 27 9.88 2.13 2.72
C VAL A 27 10.53 0.81 2.33
N LYS A 28 11.53 0.34 3.09
CA LYS A 28 12.15 -0.97 2.85
C LYS A 28 11.18 -2.14 3.04
N ALA A 29 10.28 -2.03 4.01
CA ALA A 29 9.24 -3.03 4.26
C ALA A 29 8.06 -2.93 3.27
N ALA A 30 7.88 -1.77 2.62
CA ALA A 30 6.77 -1.52 1.72
C ALA A 30 6.96 -2.21 0.36
N LYS A 31 5.82 -2.56 -0.24
CA LYS A 31 5.75 -3.04 -1.63
C LYS A 31 5.31 -1.91 -2.55
N GLY A 32 5.96 -1.78 -3.70
CA GLY A 32 5.55 -0.81 -4.71
C GLY A 32 4.15 -1.11 -5.24
N ARG A 33 3.33 -0.06 -5.41
CA ARG A 33 1.92 -0.18 -5.81
C ARG A 33 1.74 -0.88 -7.16
N THR A 34 2.62 -0.62 -8.11
CA THR A 34 2.57 -1.20 -9.46
C THR A 34 3.59 -2.32 -9.66
N SER A 35 4.31 -2.72 -8.60
CA SER A 35 5.26 -3.84 -8.60
C SER A 35 4.55 -5.18 -8.84
N ASP A 36 5.30 -6.27 -8.93
CA ASP A 36 4.77 -7.63 -9.09
C ASP A 36 3.79 -7.78 -10.28
N ASN A 37 4.14 -7.13 -11.40
CA ASN A 37 3.35 -7.12 -12.62
C ASN A 37 1.92 -6.56 -12.45
N LEU A 38 1.66 -5.79 -11.39
CA LEU A 38 0.34 -5.17 -11.21
C LEU A 38 0.08 -4.07 -12.24
N GLY A 39 1.05 -3.19 -12.50
CA GLY A 39 0.92 -2.16 -13.54
C GLY A 39 -0.44 -1.42 -13.50
N THR A 40 -1.14 -1.39 -14.63
CA THR A 40 -2.47 -0.76 -14.76
C THR A 40 -3.60 -1.51 -14.05
N LYS A 41 -3.36 -2.72 -13.53
CA LYS A 41 -4.31 -3.46 -12.69
C LYS A 41 -4.37 -2.92 -11.27
N TYR A 42 -3.33 -2.24 -10.78
CA TYR A 42 -3.30 -1.69 -9.41
C TYR A 42 -4.55 -0.87 -9.04
N PRO A 43 -4.99 0.14 -9.83
CA PRO A 43 -6.21 0.89 -9.50
C PRO A 43 -7.45 -0.03 -9.42
N LYS A 44 -7.58 -0.99 -10.34
CA LYS A 44 -8.71 -1.94 -10.36
C LYS A 44 -8.75 -2.89 -9.16
N ILE A 45 -7.60 -3.15 -8.53
CA ILE A 45 -7.48 -4.02 -7.34
C ILE A 45 -7.59 -3.20 -6.04
N SER A 46 -7.00 -2.01 -6.00
CA SER A 46 -6.98 -1.16 -4.80
C SER A 46 -8.30 -0.45 -4.54
N GLU A 47 -9.03 -0.06 -5.57
CA GLU A 47 -10.36 0.54 -5.45
C GLU A 47 -11.37 -0.36 -4.70
N PRO A 48 -11.58 -1.64 -5.10
CA PRO A 48 -12.50 -2.52 -4.36
C PRO A 48 -12.03 -2.77 -2.92
N MET A 49 -10.72 -2.80 -2.67
CA MET A 49 -10.18 -2.93 -1.31
C MET A 49 -10.55 -1.71 -0.43
N TRP A 50 -10.40 -0.49 -0.96
CA TRP A 50 -10.81 0.73 -0.27
C TRP A 50 -12.33 0.79 -0.04
N LYS A 51 -13.14 0.35 -1.00
CA LYS A 51 -14.60 0.23 -0.83
C LYS A 51 -14.97 -0.76 0.27
N ALA A 52 -14.29 -1.90 0.34
CA ALA A 52 -14.51 -2.89 1.41
C ALA A 52 -14.18 -2.32 2.80
N MET A 53 -13.09 -1.57 2.93
CA MET A 53 -12.75 -0.90 4.19
C MET A 53 -13.86 0.07 4.62
N GLN A 54 -14.35 0.90 3.70
CA GLN A 54 -15.46 1.81 4.00
C GLN A 54 -16.75 1.07 4.38
N ALA A 55 -17.06 -0.03 3.70
CA ALA A 55 -18.25 -0.84 4.00
C ALA A 55 -18.17 -1.47 5.40
N ALA A 56 -17.00 -2.02 5.75
CA ALA A 56 -16.74 -2.61 7.06
C ALA A 56 -16.78 -1.55 8.19
N MET A 57 -16.14 -0.40 8.00
CA MET A 57 -16.10 0.66 9.02
C MET A 57 -17.45 1.33 9.24
N SER A 58 -18.28 1.44 8.19
CA SER A 58 -19.64 1.97 8.29
C SER A 58 -20.65 0.97 8.85
N GLY A 59 -20.28 -0.32 8.94
CA GLY A 59 -21.18 -1.40 9.34
C GLY A 59 -22.20 -1.81 8.27
N SER A 60 -22.08 -1.33 7.04
CA SER A 60 -22.95 -1.73 5.92
C SER A 60 -22.71 -3.16 5.45
N GLN A 61 -21.52 -3.70 5.71
CA GLN A 61 -21.17 -5.11 5.56
C GLN A 61 -20.27 -5.54 6.71
N SER A 62 -20.27 -6.82 7.06
CA SER A 62 -19.23 -7.36 7.93
C SER A 62 -17.85 -7.29 7.24
N PRO A 63 -16.73 -7.25 7.99
CA PRO A 63 -15.40 -7.28 7.38
C PRO A 63 -15.18 -8.46 6.42
N GLN A 64 -15.70 -9.65 6.77
CA GLN A 64 -15.58 -10.85 5.95
C GLN A 64 -16.32 -10.72 4.62
N GLU A 65 -17.55 -10.21 4.63
CA GLU A 65 -18.38 -10.02 3.43
C GLU A 65 -17.76 -8.96 2.51
N ALA A 66 -17.33 -7.83 3.10
CA ALA A 66 -16.72 -6.74 2.36
C ALA A 66 -15.42 -7.19 1.65
N LEU A 67 -14.54 -7.90 2.36
CA LEU A 67 -13.30 -8.43 1.79
C LEU A 67 -13.55 -9.51 0.72
N THR A 68 -14.57 -10.34 0.91
CA THR A 68 -14.97 -11.36 -0.08
C THR A 68 -15.44 -10.70 -1.38
N ALA A 69 -16.29 -9.68 -1.30
CA ALA A 69 -16.75 -8.91 -2.46
C ALA A 69 -15.60 -8.18 -3.16
N ALA A 70 -14.66 -7.60 -2.40
CA ALA A 70 -13.47 -6.97 -2.96
C ALA A 70 -12.58 -7.98 -3.70
N GLN A 71 -12.36 -9.16 -3.13
CA GLN A 71 -11.55 -10.21 -3.76
C GLN A 71 -12.17 -10.68 -5.08
N ALA A 72 -13.49 -10.89 -5.11
CA ALA A 72 -14.20 -11.28 -6.33
C ALA A 72 -14.07 -10.21 -7.44
N THR A 73 -14.17 -8.93 -7.08
CA THR A 73 -13.98 -7.83 -8.02
C THR A 73 -12.55 -7.75 -8.52
N ALA A 74 -11.56 -7.82 -7.61
CA ALA A 74 -10.15 -7.74 -7.94
C ALA A 74 -9.66 -8.91 -8.83
N ALA A 75 -10.24 -10.10 -8.68
CA ALA A 75 -9.91 -11.26 -9.52
C ALA A 75 -10.29 -11.07 -11.01
N SER A 76 -11.16 -10.11 -11.32
CA SER A 76 -11.59 -9.80 -12.70
C SER A 76 -10.72 -8.75 -13.41
N ALA A 77 -9.65 -8.26 -12.77
CA ALA A 77 -8.87 -7.08 -13.20
C ALA A 77 -7.85 -7.29 -14.33
#